data_AF-A0A930UMV5-F1
#
_entry.id   AF-A0A930UMV5-F1
#
_cell.length_a   1.000
_cell.length_b   1.000
_cell.length_c   1.000
_cell.angle_alpha   90.00
_cell.angle_beta   90.00
_cell.angle_gamma   90.00
#
_symmetry.space_group_name_H-M   'P 1'
#
loop_
_entity.id
_entity.type
_entity.pdbx_description
1 polymer ?
#
loop_
_entity_poly.entity_id
_entity_poly.type
_entity_poly.pdbx_seq_one_letter_code
_entity_poly.pdbx_strand_id
1 'polypeptide(L)'
;MFGLWFYLEYQAKQGDLLMIDEPELHIHPENQTEMARLLARLVNAGLRVVFSTHSDYIVRELNSLIMLHQQGAEDLMKEHRYEAGEILDPEKVGAYLFDNQTISPLEIFKEDGIYATTFDKVIAKQEKSNDDIYYTMQERRDEQ
;
A
#
# COMPACT_ATOMS: atom_id res chain seq x y z
N MET A 1 -8.47 10.82 13.82
CA MET A 1 -8.98 11.16 12.47
C MET A 1 -9.83 12.44 12.36
N PHE A 2 -10.29 13.09 13.44
CA PHE A 2 -11.09 14.33 13.34
C PHE A 2 -10.38 15.46 12.55
N GLY A 3 -9.05 15.60 12.72
CA GLY A 3 -8.28 16.62 12.00
C GLY A 3 -8.20 16.41 10.50
N LEU A 4 -8.01 15.16 10.03
CA LEU A 4 -7.98 14.86 8.60
C LEU A 4 -9.34 15.14 7.96
N TRP A 5 -10.42 14.68 8.59
CA TRP A 5 -11.78 14.95 8.12
C TRP A 5 -12.06 16.46 8.02
N PHE A 6 -11.77 17.21 9.08
CA PHE A 6 -11.99 18.65 9.10
C PHE A 6 -11.19 19.37 8.01
N TYR A 7 -9.93 18.99 7.82
CA TYR A 7 -9.09 19.54 6.76
C TYR A 7 -9.69 19.28 5.37
N LEU A 8 -10.06 18.02 5.09
CA LEU A 8 -10.62 17.64 3.80
C LEU A 8 -11.97 18.33 3.53
N GLU A 9 -12.83 18.44 4.54
CA GLU A 9 -14.17 18.99 4.39
C GLU A 9 -14.18 20.52 4.25
N TYR A 10 -13.28 21.23 4.95
CA TYR A 10 -13.39 22.68 5.09
C TYR A 10 -12.19 23.49 4.59
N GLN A 11 -11.03 22.85 4.35
CA GLN A 11 -9.78 23.59 4.10
C GLN A 11 -9.05 23.16 2.83
N ALA A 12 -9.13 21.89 2.46
CA ALA A 12 -8.36 21.32 1.36
C ALA A 12 -8.70 21.97 0.01
N LYS A 13 -7.65 22.30 -0.74
CA LYS A 13 -7.72 22.83 -2.09
C LYS A 13 -6.80 22.06 -3.02
N GLN A 14 -7.11 22.14 -4.31
CA GLN A 14 -6.27 21.57 -5.35
C GLN A 14 -4.86 22.20 -5.29
N GLY A 15 -3.83 21.36 -5.33
CA GLY A 15 -2.42 21.75 -5.23
C GLY A 15 -1.86 21.77 -3.80
N ASP A 16 -2.71 21.62 -2.78
CA ASP A 16 -2.25 21.54 -1.38
C ASP A 16 -1.40 20.29 -1.14
N LEU A 17 -0.50 20.39 -0.16
CA LEU A 17 0.38 19.32 0.26
C LEU A 17 -0.11 18.72 1.57
N LEU A 18 -0.48 17.45 1.53
CA LEU A 18 -0.85 16.65 2.68
C LEU A 18 0.32 15.73 3.05
N MET A 19 0.87 15.92 4.25
CA MET A 19 1.89 15.04 4.82
C MET A 19 1.28 14.19 5.93
N ILE A 20 1.48 12.88 5.89
CA ILE A 20 0.96 11.95 6.90
C ILE A 20 2.10 11.03 7.35
N ASP A 21 2.29 10.91 8.66
CA ASP A 21 3.24 9.96 9.22
C ASP A 21 2.49 8.67 9.60
N GLU A 22 2.95 7.54 9.06
CA GLU A 22 2.43 6.18 9.31
C GLU A 22 0.88 6.12 9.39
N PRO A 23 0.16 6.36 8.27
CA PRO A 23 -1.31 6.38 8.25
C PRO A 23 -1.96 5.06 8.69
N GLU A 24 -1.21 3.95 8.72
CA GLU A 24 -1.64 2.62 9.13
C GLU A 24 -1.65 2.37 10.65
N LEU A 25 -1.06 3.26 11.46
CA LEU A 25 -0.87 2.98 12.89
C LEU A 25 -2.20 2.70 13.61
N HIS A 26 -2.24 1.55 14.31
CA HIS A 26 -3.41 1.05 15.03
C HIS A 26 -4.65 0.74 14.16
N ILE A 27 -4.46 0.58 12.85
CA ILE A 27 -5.54 0.26 11.90
C ILE A 27 -5.46 -1.22 11.49
N HIS A 28 -6.62 -1.89 11.44
CA HIS A 28 -6.74 -3.26 10.96
C HIS A 28 -6.29 -3.37 9.49
N PRO A 29 -5.64 -4.46 9.05
CA PRO A 29 -5.17 -4.62 7.66
C PRO A 29 -6.17 -4.27 6.57
N GLU A 30 -7.42 -4.71 6.71
CA GLU A 30 -8.51 -4.37 5.78
C GLU A 30 -8.76 -2.86 5.67
N ASN A 31 -8.60 -2.11 6.75
CA ASN A 31 -8.76 -0.66 6.73
C ASN A 31 -7.49 0.05 6.22
N GLN A 32 -6.34 -0.63 6.17
CA GLN A 32 -5.12 -0.11 5.56
C GLN A 32 -5.22 -0.14 4.02
N THR A 33 -5.89 -1.15 3.43
CA THR A 33 -6.19 -1.15 1.99
C THR A 33 -7.17 -0.03 1.63
N GLU A 34 -8.21 0.18 2.44
CA GLU A 34 -9.11 1.33 2.26
C GLU A 34 -8.41 2.68 2.42
N MET A 35 -7.43 2.77 3.34
CA MET A 35 -6.59 3.95 3.49
C MET A 35 -5.80 4.24 2.19
N ALA A 36 -5.20 3.21 1.57
CA ALA A 36 -4.49 3.38 0.31
C ALA A 36 -5.40 3.89 -0.82
N ARG A 37 -6.63 3.36 -0.93
CA ARG A 37 -7.64 3.86 -1.88
C ARG A 37 -8.03 5.31 -1.62
N LEU A 38 -8.21 5.68 -0.36
CA LEU A 38 -8.47 7.07 0.03
C LEU A 38 -7.32 7.99 -0.40
N LEU A 39 -6.07 7.62 -0.11
CA LEU A 39 -4.90 8.41 -0.51
C LEU A 39 -4.84 8.59 -2.03
N ALA A 40 -5.14 7.54 -2.80
CA ALA A 40 -5.20 7.62 -4.25
C ALA A 40 -6.29 8.59 -4.75
N ARG A 41 -7.47 8.55 -4.13
CA ARG A 41 -8.56 9.50 -4.42
C ARG A 41 -8.16 10.94 -4.14
N LEU A 42 -7.40 11.19 -3.07
CA LEU A 42 -6.87 12.52 -2.77
C LEU A 42 -5.89 13.01 -3.83
N VAL A 43 -5.00 12.14 -4.31
CA VAL A 43 -4.08 12.45 -5.42
C VAL A 43 -4.87 12.79 -6.69
N ASN A 44 -5.91 12.02 -7.01
CA ASN A 44 -6.76 12.26 -8.17
C ASN A 44 -7.66 13.50 -8.03
N ALA A 45 -8.03 13.88 -6.81
CA ALA A 45 -8.65 15.18 -6.51
C ALA A 45 -7.67 16.36 -6.64
N GLY A 46 -6.39 16.08 -6.92
CA GLY A 46 -5.35 17.07 -7.20
C GLY A 46 -4.60 17.56 -5.97
N LEU A 47 -4.66 16.84 -4.85
CA LEU A 47 -3.76 17.06 -3.72
C LEU A 47 -2.41 16.40 -4.00
N ARG A 48 -1.34 16.96 -3.44
CA ARG A 48 -0.04 16.30 -3.34
C ARG A 48 0.02 15.59 -2.00
N VAL A 49 0.23 14.28 -2.01
CA VAL A 49 0.23 13.46 -0.80
C VAL A 49 1.63 12.89 -0.61
N VAL A 50 2.19 13.06 0.59
CA VAL A 50 3.47 12.47 1.00
C VAL A 50 3.24 11.75 2.31
N PHE A 51 3.62 10.48 2.38
CA PHE A 51 3.50 9.73 3.62
C PHE A 51 4.61 8.70 3.78
N SER A 52 4.92 8.40 5.03
CA SER A 52 5.76 7.27 5.44
C SER A 52 4.87 6.05 5.67
N THR A 53 5.36 4.86 5.36
CA THR A 53 4.64 3.64 5.70
C THR A 53 5.61 2.47 5.87
N HIS A 54 5.26 1.59 6.79
CA HIS A 54 5.81 0.25 6.98
C HIS A 54 4.80 -0.84 6.59
N SER A 55 3.63 -0.46 6.06
CA SER A 55 2.56 -1.39 5.73
C SER A 55 2.72 -1.99 4.33
N ASP A 56 2.92 -3.31 4.29
CA ASP A 56 2.84 -4.08 3.06
C ASP A 56 1.45 -4.03 2.42
N TYR A 57 0.39 -3.92 3.23
CA TYR A 57 -0.99 -3.82 2.73
C TYR A 57 -1.19 -2.53 1.94
N ILE A 58 -0.66 -1.41 2.42
CA ILE A 58 -0.73 -0.13 1.69
C ILE A 58 0.06 -0.22 0.38
N VAL A 59 1.31 -0.72 0.42
CA VAL A 59 2.16 -0.80 -0.78
C VAL A 59 1.53 -1.73 -1.83
N ARG A 60 1.02 -2.90 -1.43
CA ARG A 60 0.36 -3.85 -2.34
C ARG A 60 -0.93 -3.30 -2.94
N GLU A 61 -1.71 -2.57 -2.16
CA GLU A 61 -2.92 -1.94 -2.68
C GLU A 61 -2.57 -0.82 -3.67
N LEU A 62 -1.57 0.02 -3.38
CA LEU A 62 -1.09 1.04 -4.32
C LEU A 62 -0.59 0.43 -5.62
N ASN A 63 0.13 -0.70 -5.55
CA ASN A 63 0.56 -1.43 -6.76
C ASN A 63 -0.66 -1.90 -7.56
N SER A 64 -1.68 -2.44 -6.90
CA SER A 64 -2.93 -2.84 -7.57
C SER A 64 -3.59 -1.64 -8.27
N LEU A 65 -3.68 -0.49 -7.62
CA LEU A 65 -4.25 0.75 -8.19
C LEU A 65 -3.44 1.29 -9.39
N ILE A 66 -2.11 1.11 -9.37
CA ILE A 66 -1.23 1.46 -10.50
C ILE A 66 -1.43 0.49 -11.67
N MET A 67 -1.48 -0.81 -11.39
CA MET A 67 -1.67 -1.85 -12.42
C MET A 67 -3.02 -1.72 -13.13
N LEU A 68 -4.08 -1.35 -12.39
CA LEU A 68 -5.41 -1.12 -12.94
C LEU A 68 -5.49 0.10 -13.88
N HIS A 69 -4.45 0.94 -13.96
CA HIS A 69 -4.35 2.01 -14.96
C HIS A 69 -4.14 1.46 -16.38
N GLN A 70 -3.78 0.18 -16.53
CA GLN A 70 -3.59 -0.46 -17.83
C GLN A 70 -4.92 -0.72 -18.56
N GLN A 71 -4.86 -0.84 -19.89
CA GLN A 71 -6.05 -1.10 -20.71
C GLN A 71 -6.61 -2.50 -20.42
N GLY A 72 -7.94 -2.62 -20.37
CA GLY A 72 -8.64 -3.90 -20.20
C GLY A 72 -8.94 -4.30 -18.75
N ALA A 73 -8.69 -3.42 -17.78
CA ALA A 73 -8.94 -3.69 -16.36
C ALA A 73 -10.41 -3.46 -15.90
N GLU A 74 -11.31 -3.04 -16.79
CA GLU A 74 -12.68 -2.62 -16.43
C GLU A 74 -13.51 -3.72 -15.75
N ASP A 75 -13.34 -4.98 -16.16
CA ASP A 75 -14.06 -6.11 -15.57
C ASP A 75 -13.52 -6.44 -14.17
N LEU A 76 -12.20 -6.40 -13.99
CA LEU A 76 -11.54 -6.58 -12.69
C LEU A 76 -11.92 -5.47 -11.70
N MET A 77 -12.02 -4.23 -12.18
CA MET A 77 -12.48 -3.10 -11.36
C MET A 77 -13.89 -3.34 -10.83
N LYS A 78 -14.81 -3.84 -11.66
CA LYS A 78 -16.19 -4.14 -11.23
C LYS A 78 -16.24 -5.31 -10.24
N GLU A 79 -15.47 -6.37 -10.49
CA GLU A 79 -15.42 -7.55 -9.63
C GLU A 79 -14.94 -7.20 -8.21
N HIS A 80 -13.86 -6.42 -8.14
CA HIS A 80 -13.23 -6.03 -6.87
C HIS A 80 -13.69 -4.67 -6.33
N ARG A 81 -14.74 -4.09 -6.93
CA ARG A 81 -15.38 -2.83 -6.51
C ARG A 81 -14.41 -1.65 -6.42
N TYR A 82 -13.49 -1.54 -7.37
CA TYR A 82 -12.66 -0.35 -7.52
C TYR A 82 -13.41 0.76 -8.24
N GLU A 83 -13.20 1.99 -7.80
CA GLU A 83 -13.72 3.19 -8.46
C GLU A 83 -12.68 3.81 -9.40
N ALA A 84 -13.15 4.43 -10.49
CA ALA A 84 -12.25 5.13 -11.41
C ALA A 84 -11.43 6.26 -10.74
N GLY A 85 -11.96 6.84 -9.64
CA GLY A 85 -11.26 7.85 -8.85
C GLY A 85 -10.12 7.30 -7.99
N GLU A 86 -9.98 5.97 -7.86
CA GLU A 86 -8.93 5.31 -7.07
C GLU A 86 -7.72 4.95 -7.93
N ILE A 87 -7.86 4.93 -9.25
CA ILE A 87 -6.81 4.46 -10.17
C ILE A 87 -5.65 5.45 -10.20
N LEU A 88 -4.43 4.96 -9.97
CA LEU A 88 -3.24 5.78 -9.92
C LEU A 88 -2.47 5.75 -11.23
N ASP A 89 -2.17 6.94 -11.75
CA ASP A 89 -1.21 7.08 -12.84
C ASP A 89 0.21 6.84 -12.28
N PRO A 90 0.97 5.85 -12.82
CA PRO A 90 2.34 5.58 -12.39
C PRO A 90 3.25 6.83 -12.41
N GLU A 91 2.99 7.79 -13.30
CA GLU A 91 3.81 9.00 -13.45
C GLU A 91 3.58 10.02 -12.32
N LYS A 92 2.50 9.86 -11.54
CA LYS A 92 2.19 10.69 -10.36
C LYS A 92 2.74 10.11 -9.07
N VAL A 93 3.29 8.91 -9.10
CA VAL A 93 3.77 8.18 -7.91
C VAL A 93 5.28 8.29 -7.84
N GLY A 94 5.80 8.50 -6.63
CA GLY A 94 7.23 8.41 -6.33
C GLY A 94 7.42 7.61 -5.05
N ALA A 95 8.36 6.67 -5.07
CA ALA A 95 8.64 5.80 -3.93
C ALA A 95 10.12 5.90 -3.55
N TYR A 96 10.39 5.91 -2.25
CA TYR A 96 11.73 6.06 -1.70
C TYR A 96 11.91 5.06 -0.55
N LEU A 97 12.98 4.27 -0.62
CA LEU A 97 13.37 3.36 0.44
C LEU A 97 14.33 4.06 1.38
N PHE A 98 14.01 4.02 2.67
CA PHE A 98 14.88 4.46 3.75
C PHE A 98 15.55 3.23 4.35
N ASP A 99 16.86 3.08 4.13
CA ASP A 99 17.66 2.00 4.71
C ASP A 99 19.00 2.54 5.20
N ASN A 100 19.44 2.13 6.39
CA ASN A 100 20.76 2.44 6.94
C ASN A 100 21.17 3.94 6.85
N GLN A 101 20.26 4.86 7.16
CA GLN A 101 20.44 6.33 7.05
C GLN A 101 20.65 6.85 5.62
N THR A 102 20.35 6.03 4.62
CA THR A 102 20.36 6.42 3.20
C THR A 102 18.95 6.40 2.63
N ILE A 103 18.72 7.25 1.63
CA ILE A 103 17.46 7.32 0.89
C ILE A 103 17.78 6.94 -0.55
N SER A 104 17.17 5.87 -1.03
CA SER A 104 17.29 5.43 -2.43
C SER A 104 15.93 5.50 -3.11
N PRO A 105 15.82 6.13 -4.30
CA PRO A 105 14.59 6.08 -5.07
C PRO A 105 14.30 4.62 -5.48
N LEU A 106 13.03 4.23 -5.40
CA LEU A 106 12.56 2.96 -5.92
C LEU A 106 12.03 3.15 -7.34
N GLU A 107 12.28 2.16 -8.19
CA GLU A 107 11.71 2.13 -9.53
C GLU A 107 10.22 1.75 -9.45
N ILE A 108 9.42 2.44 -10.26
CA ILE A 108 7.98 2.20 -10.39
C ILE A 108 7.75 1.69 -11.80
N PHE A 109 7.31 0.44 -11.90
CA PHE A 109 6.98 -0.18 -13.17
C PHE A 109 5.49 -0.04 -13.43
N LYS A 110 5.10 0.26 -14.66
CA LYS A 110 3.68 0.33 -15.05
C LYS A 110 2.99 -1.04 -14.91
N GLU A 111 3.77 -2.12 -15.02
CA GLU A 111 3.30 -3.51 -15.00
C GLU A 111 3.19 -4.11 -13.60
N ASP A 112 4.09 -3.76 -12.68
CA ASP A 112 4.21 -4.40 -11.35
C ASP A 112 4.09 -3.41 -10.16
N GLY A 113 4.02 -2.10 -10.43
CA GLY A 113 3.97 -1.06 -9.40
C GLY A 113 5.34 -0.77 -8.77
N ILE A 114 5.34 -0.50 -7.46
CA ILE A 114 6.50 -0.19 -6.62
C ILE A 114 7.22 -1.49 -6.24
N TYR A 115 8.49 -1.63 -6.64
CA TYR A 115 9.29 -2.81 -6.33
C TYR A 115 10.05 -2.67 -4.99
N ALA A 116 9.39 -2.98 -3.88
CA ALA A 116 9.97 -2.92 -2.54
C ALA A 116 10.60 -4.26 -2.10
N THR A 117 11.77 -4.62 -2.64
CA THR A 117 12.47 -5.90 -2.36
C THR A 117 12.79 -6.20 -0.89
N THR A 118 12.73 -5.20 -0.02
CA THR A 118 13.17 -5.30 1.38
C THR A 118 12.23 -6.14 2.24
N PHE A 119 10.93 -6.14 1.92
CA PHE A 119 9.91 -6.76 2.78
C PHE A 119 9.68 -8.25 2.46
N ASP A 120 9.66 -8.63 1.19
CA ASP A 120 9.39 -10.01 0.76
C ASP A 120 10.40 -11.01 1.35
N LYS A 121 11.67 -10.60 1.53
CA LYS A 121 12.71 -11.45 2.12
C LYS A 121 12.49 -11.72 3.60
N VAL A 122 11.94 -10.76 4.34
CA VAL A 122 11.67 -10.91 5.77
C VAL A 122 10.44 -11.79 5.99
N ILE A 123 9.38 -11.55 5.21
CA ILE A 123 8.15 -12.34 5.25
C ILE A 123 8.44 -13.80 4.89
N ALA A 124 9.11 -14.05 3.76
CA ALA A 124 9.44 -15.41 3.33
C ALA A 124 10.32 -16.16 4.35
N LYS A 125 11.23 -15.45 5.05
CA LYS A 125 12.04 -16.04 6.11
C LYS A 125 11.19 -16.45 7.33
N GLN A 126 10.21 -15.62 7.68
CA GLN A 126 9.34 -15.88 8.83
C GLN A 126 8.29 -16.96 8.54
N GLU A 127 7.71 -16.98 7.34
CA GLU A 127 6.82 -18.06 6.86
C GLU A 127 7.52 -19.40 6.93
N LYS A 128 8.73 -19.52 6.34
CA LYS A 128 9.51 -20.75 6.40
C LYS A 128 9.76 -21.23 7.84
N SER A 129 10.10 -20.31 8.73
CA SER A 129 10.34 -20.66 10.14
C SER A 129 9.07 -21.15 10.84
N ASN A 130 7.91 -20.57 10.52
CA ASN A 130 6.64 -20.97 11.11
C ASN A 130 6.18 -22.33 10.58
N ASP A 131 6.32 -22.57 9.28
CA ASP A 131 5.99 -23.85 8.65
C ASP A 131 6.82 -24.98 9.26
N ASP A 132 8.14 -24.79 9.37
CA ASP A 132 9.05 -25.76 9.99
C ASP A 132 8.62 -26.12 11.42
N ILE A 133 8.22 -25.12 12.22
CA ILE A 133 7.73 -25.32 13.59
C ILE A 133 6.40 -26.09 13.58
N TYR A 134 5.46 -25.70 12.73
CA TYR A 134 4.14 -26.29 12.67
C TYR A 134 4.19 -27.78 12.31
N TYR A 135 4.90 -28.14 11.22
CA TYR A 135 5.01 -29.52 10.78
C TYR A 135 5.73 -30.39 11.80
N THR A 136 6.84 -29.90 12.38
CA THR A 136 7.57 -30.64 13.44
C THR A 136 6.70 -30.91 14.67
N MET A 137 5.84 -29.95 15.05
CA MET A 137 4.94 -30.10 16.19
C MET A 137 3.75 -31.01 15.89
N GLN A 138 3.29 -31.07 14.63
CA GLN A 138 2.22 -31.96 14.20
C GLN A 138 2.68 -33.42 14.14
N GLU A 139 3.86 -33.69 13.54
CA GLU A 139 4.45 -35.03 13.49
C GLU A 139 4.61 -35.63 14.89
N ARG A 140 5.11 -34.84 15.86
CA ARG A 140 5.24 -35.27 17.26
C ARG A 140 3.92 -35.52 17.99
N ARG A 141 2.82 -34.97 17.47
CA ARG A 141 1.47 -35.15 18.01
C ARG A 141 0.79 -36.40 17.43
N ASP A 142 1.10 -36.73 16.20
CA ASP A 142 0.59 -37.92 15.50
C ASP A 142 1.39 -39.19 15.88
N GLU A 143 2.60 -39.04 16.43
CA GLU A 143 3.43 -40.12 17.00
C GLU A 143 3.09 -40.50 18.47
N GLN A 144 2.16 -39.80 19.13
CA GLN A 144 1.71 -40.07 20.52
C GLN A 144 0.32 -40.71 20.57
#